data_AF-A0A6A3W670-F1
#
_entry.id   AF-A0A6A3W670-F1
#
_cell.length_a   1.000
_cell.length_b   1.000
_cell.length_c   1.000
_cell.angle_alpha   90.00
_cell.angle_beta   90.00
_cell.angle_gamma   90.00
#
_symmetry.space_group_name_H-M   'P 1'
#
loop_
_entity.id
_entity.type
_entity.pdbx_description
1 polymer ?
#
loop_
_entity_poly.entity_id
_entity_poly.type
_entity_poly.pdbx_seq_one_letter_code
_entity_poly.pdbx_strand_id
1 'polypeptide(L)'
;MTGSMSSDYFQDSCKDDTNFFMETFVDLTGLCPPGDGIQSLAYENETYSTPELNEAYAVARETYRTNVSALMCSKGHAGIYSIQYVQYRVLGNIVPHKSDQNDGLVEFQSCAAGISESKFGNTYRDRFYATELNHGDAAFRHGDSLVNEAKMPVKWFECLL
;
A
#
# COMPACT_ATOMS: atom_id res chain seq x y z
N MET A 1 -8.91 -2.24 4.91
CA MET A 1 -8.12 -1.11 5.35
C MET A 1 -7.82 -1.36 6.79
N THR A 2 -6.53 -1.52 7.10
CA THR A 2 -5.99 -1.77 8.43
C THR A 2 -4.74 -0.93 8.65
N GLY A 3 -4.58 0.17 7.91
CA GLY A 3 -3.36 1.00 7.91
C GLY A 3 -2.21 0.44 7.10
N SER A 4 -1.00 0.91 7.39
CA SER A 4 0.23 0.60 6.65
C SER A 4 1.39 0.40 7.62
N MET A 5 2.11 -0.73 7.52
CA MET A 5 3.33 -0.92 8.31
C MET A 5 4.41 0.11 7.94
N SER A 6 4.36 0.69 6.75
CA SER A 6 5.25 1.78 6.37
C SER A 6 4.95 3.08 7.13
N SER A 7 3.71 3.28 7.62
CA SER A 7 3.41 4.38 8.53
C SER A 7 4.14 4.18 9.85
N ASP A 8 3.92 3.05 10.52
CA ASP A 8 4.55 2.71 11.79
C ASP A 8 6.07 2.76 11.69
N TYR A 9 6.61 2.15 10.63
CA TYR A 9 8.05 2.15 10.37
C TYR A 9 8.63 3.56 10.17
N PHE A 10 7.90 4.44 9.48
CA PHE A 10 8.32 5.85 9.34
C PHE A 10 8.32 6.57 10.70
N GLN A 11 7.32 6.30 11.54
CA GLN A 11 7.22 6.89 12.89
C GLN A 11 8.33 6.37 13.81
N ASP A 12 8.72 5.10 13.70
CA ASP A 12 9.89 4.52 14.38
C ASP A 12 11.20 5.12 13.86
N SER A 13 11.34 5.35 12.56
CA SER A 13 12.54 6.02 12.00
C SER A 13 12.73 7.43 12.54
N CYS A 14 11.65 8.18 12.80
CA CYS A 14 11.72 9.49 13.45
C CYS A 14 12.13 9.43 14.94
N LYS A 15 12.30 8.24 15.50
CA LYS A 15 12.76 8.00 16.87
C LYS A 15 14.06 7.18 16.92
N ASP A 16 14.75 7.03 15.78
CA ASP A 16 15.97 6.24 15.66
C ASP A 16 15.81 4.75 16.05
N ASP A 17 14.65 4.15 15.75
CA ASP A 17 14.31 2.78 16.14
C ASP A 17 14.07 1.84 14.95
N THR A 18 14.82 2.02 13.85
CA THR A 18 14.67 1.23 12.62
C THR A 18 16.01 0.78 12.02
N ASN A 19 16.41 1.35 10.87
CA ASN A 19 17.70 1.10 10.25
C ASN A 19 18.36 2.43 9.86
N PHE A 20 19.70 2.40 9.85
CA PHE A 20 20.53 3.57 9.56
C PHE A 20 20.15 4.30 8.27
N PHE A 21 19.75 3.57 7.22
CA PHE A 21 19.38 4.18 5.94
C PHE A 21 18.11 5.04 6.07
N MET A 22 17.07 4.52 6.74
CA MET A 22 15.80 5.22 6.88
C MET A 22 15.85 6.35 7.90
N GLU A 23 16.54 6.14 9.02
CA GLU A 23 16.81 7.18 10.03
C GLU A 23 17.54 8.36 9.39
N THR A 24 18.63 8.07 8.67
CA THR A 24 19.37 9.10 7.92
C THR A 24 18.47 9.80 6.89
N PHE A 25 17.60 9.07 6.20
CA PHE A 25 16.69 9.65 5.22
C PHE A 25 15.70 10.64 5.86
N VAL A 26 15.04 10.26 6.96
CA VAL A 26 14.03 11.12 7.61
C VAL A 26 14.66 12.33 8.29
N ASP A 27 15.88 12.18 8.83
CA ASP A 27 16.67 13.28 9.41
C ASP A 27 17.09 14.30 8.34
N LEU A 28 17.63 13.83 7.21
CA LEU A 28 18.13 14.71 6.14
C LEU A 28 17.00 15.42 5.40
N THR A 29 15.83 14.81 5.31
CA THR A 29 14.67 15.39 4.62
C THR A 29 13.86 16.33 5.51
N GLY A 30 14.09 16.32 6.83
CA GLY A 30 13.33 17.13 7.78
C GLY A 30 11.85 16.74 7.85
N LEU A 31 11.52 15.49 7.52
CA LEU A 31 10.15 14.98 7.53
C LEU A 31 9.70 14.50 8.91
N CYS A 32 10.57 14.62 9.92
CA CYS A 32 10.24 14.41 11.32
C CYS A 32 9.92 15.75 12.02
N PRO A 33 8.92 15.79 12.92
CA PRO A 33 8.03 14.69 13.29
C PRO A 33 7.09 14.30 12.13
N PRO A 34 6.61 13.03 12.09
CA PRO A 34 5.72 12.56 11.04
C PRO A 34 4.47 13.44 10.97
N GLY A 35 4.06 13.84 9.77
CA GLY A 35 2.83 14.63 9.60
C GLY A 35 1.56 13.81 9.87
N ASP A 36 0.44 14.50 10.10
CA ASP A 36 -0.86 13.91 10.41
C ASP A 36 -1.29 12.83 9.40
N GLY A 37 -0.95 13.00 8.12
CA GLY A 37 -1.24 12.02 7.08
C GLY A 37 -0.60 10.66 7.34
N ILE A 38 0.69 10.64 7.73
CA ILE A 38 1.38 9.40 8.08
C ILE A 38 0.78 8.82 9.36
N GLN A 39 0.65 9.62 10.41
CA GLN A 39 0.10 9.17 11.69
C GLN A 39 -1.32 8.58 11.55
N SER A 40 -2.16 9.16 10.68
CA SER A 40 -3.52 8.67 10.42
C SER A 40 -3.58 7.30 9.74
N LEU A 41 -2.46 6.81 9.21
CA LEU A 41 -2.33 5.53 8.53
C LEU A 41 -1.66 4.46 9.40
N ALA A 42 -1.47 4.72 10.70
CA ALA A 42 -0.93 3.74 11.62
C ALA A 42 -1.67 2.40 11.51
N TYR A 43 -0.92 1.32 11.58
CA TYR A 43 -1.45 -0.02 11.36
C TYR A 43 -2.35 -0.43 12.54
N GLU A 44 -3.50 -1.00 12.22
CA GLU A 44 -4.52 -1.33 13.20
C GLU A 44 -3.99 -2.29 14.27
N ASN A 45 -4.20 -1.95 15.54
CA ASN A 45 -3.69 -2.67 16.73
C ASN A 45 -2.16 -2.69 16.90
N GLU A 46 -1.41 -1.89 16.14
CA GLU A 46 0.03 -1.70 16.38
C GLU A 46 0.30 -0.48 17.27
N THR A 47 1.58 -0.25 17.58
CA THR A 47 2.07 0.73 18.56
C THR A 47 1.53 2.14 18.36
N TYR A 48 1.35 2.57 17.12
CA TYR A 48 0.94 3.94 16.78
C TYR A 48 -0.57 4.11 16.58
N SER A 49 -1.34 3.03 16.60
CA SER A 49 -2.79 3.13 16.46
C SER A 49 -3.47 3.39 17.80
N THR A 50 -4.63 4.05 17.75
CA THR A 50 -5.48 4.28 18.92
C THR A 50 -6.76 3.44 18.82
N PRO A 51 -7.47 3.22 19.94
CA PRO A 51 -8.79 2.57 19.91
C PRO A 51 -9.76 3.26 18.95
N GLU A 52 -9.72 4.60 18.87
CA GLU A 52 -10.56 5.39 17.96
C GLU A 52 -10.20 5.13 16.50
N LEU A 53 -8.90 5.06 16.16
CA LEU A 53 -8.45 4.75 14.80
C LEU A 53 -8.81 3.31 14.40
N ASN A 54 -8.67 2.36 15.33
CA ASN A 54 -9.07 0.97 15.10
C ASN A 54 -10.58 0.86 14.82
N GLU A 55 -11.41 1.55 15.61
CA GLU A 55 -12.85 1.61 15.37
C GLU A 55 -13.18 2.27 14.02
N ALA A 56 -12.47 3.35 13.66
CA ALA A 56 -12.63 3.99 12.36
C ALA A 56 -12.31 3.03 11.20
N TYR A 57 -11.26 2.21 11.31
CA TYR A 57 -10.99 1.16 10.32
C TYR A 57 -12.10 0.10 10.27
N ALA A 58 -12.65 -0.31 11.42
CA ALA A 58 -13.75 -1.27 11.47
C ALA A 58 -14.99 -0.75 10.72
N VAL A 59 -15.41 0.48 11.01
CA VAL A 59 -16.52 1.16 10.34
C VAL A 59 -16.24 1.34 8.84
N ALA A 60 -15.03 1.78 8.50
CA ALA A 60 -14.63 2.00 7.11
C ALA A 60 -14.66 0.69 6.32
N ARG A 61 -14.15 -0.42 6.86
CA ARG A 61 -14.20 -1.75 6.20
C ARG A 61 -15.63 -2.21 5.93
N GLU A 62 -16.55 -1.99 6.86
CA GLU A 62 -17.95 -2.39 6.67
C GLU A 62 -18.61 -1.61 5.52
N THR A 63 -18.41 -0.30 5.49
CA THR A 63 -18.88 0.55 4.39
C THR A 63 -18.20 0.17 3.07
N TYR A 64 -16.90 -0.12 3.12
CA TYR A 64 -16.11 -0.47 1.95
C TYR A 64 -16.60 -1.76 1.29
N ARG A 65 -16.81 -2.83 2.08
CA ARG A 65 -17.27 -4.12 1.57
C ARG A 65 -18.67 -4.07 0.93
N THR A 66 -19.51 -3.14 1.36
CA THR A 66 -20.89 -3.01 0.89
C THR A 66 -21.03 -2.09 -0.32
N ASN A 67 -20.12 -1.12 -0.50
CA ASN A 67 -20.25 -0.09 -1.53
C ASN A 67 -19.20 -0.18 -2.65
N VAL A 68 -18.08 -0.88 -2.45
CA VAL A 68 -17.06 -1.02 -3.49
C VAL A 68 -17.36 -2.17 -4.44
N SER A 69 -17.54 -1.84 -5.72
CA SER A 69 -17.84 -2.79 -6.80
C SER A 69 -16.63 -3.16 -7.68
N ALA A 70 -15.53 -2.42 -7.55
CA ALA A 70 -14.25 -2.67 -8.20
C ALA A 70 -13.11 -2.15 -7.33
N LEU A 71 -12.00 -2.89 -7.26
CA LEU A 71 -10.84 -2.58 -6.42
C LEU A 71 -9.56 -3.12 -7.04
N MET A 72 -8.52 -2.30 -7.05
CA MET A 72 -7.16 -2.70 -7.40
C MET A 72 -6.31 -2.77 -6.13
N CYS A 73 -5.74 -3.94 -5.84
CA CYS A 73 -4.79 -4.14 -4.74
C CYS A 73 -3.58 -4.91 -5.25
N SER A 74 -2.38 -4.59 -4.74
CA SER A 74 -1.17 -5.26 -5.20
C SER A 74 -0.67 -6.32 -4.24
N LYS A 75 -0.16 -7.41 -4.82
CA LYS A 75 0.58 -8.47 -4.13
C LYS A 75 2.08 -8.38 -4.37
N GLY A 76 2.57 -7.34 -5.03
CA GLY A 76 4.00 -7.17 -5.26
C GLY A 76 4.42 -5.74 -5.52
N HIS A 77 5.60 -5.39 -5.05
CA HIS A 77 6.18 -4.04 -5.08
C HIS A 77 7.18 -3.83 -6.22
N ALA A 78 7.32 -4.81 -7.12
CA ALA A 78 8.22 -4.69 -8.27
C ALA A 78 7.71 -3.62 -9.24
N GLY A 79 6.41 -3.61 -9.57
CA GLY A 79 5.84 -2.58 -10.44
C GLY A 79 6.39 -2.56 -11.87
N ILE A 80 6.18 -1.41 -12.53
CA ILE A 80 6.65 -1.06 -13.86
C ILE A 80 8.05 -0.46 -13.75
N TYR A 81 8.92 -0.78 -14.72
CA TYR A 81 10.29 -0.27 -14.73
C TYR A 81 10.29 1.27 -14.87
N SER A 82 10.72 1.95 -13.82
CA SER A 82 10.75 3.41 -13.69
C SER A 82 11.82 3.81 -12.68
N ILE A 83 12.00 5.11 -12.41
CA ILE A 83 12.88 5.54 -11.31
C ILE A 83 12.31 5.16 -9.92
N GLN A 84 10.98 5.12 -9.80
CA GLN A 84 10.28 4.76 -8.57
C GLN A 84 10.33 3.25 -8.30
N TYR A 85 10.60 2.42 -9.32
CA TYR A 85 10.83 0.98 -9.19
C TYR A 85 11.81 0.64 -8.06
N VAL A 86 12.96 1.32 -8.03
CA VAL A 86 14.02 1.04 -7.04
C VAL A 86 13.55 1.41 -5.64
N GLN A 87 12.87 2.54 -5.51
CA GLN A 87 12.39 3.06 -4.22
C GLN A 87 11.40 2.10 -3.57
N TYR A 88 10.34 1.72 -4.29
CA TYR A 88 9.32 0.82 -3.75
C TYR A 88 9.83 -0.60 -3.55
N ARG A 89 10.81 -1.04 -4.36
CA ARG A 89 11.49 -2.30 -4.11
C ARG A 89 12.28 -2.26 -2.81
N VAL A 90 13.02 -1.19 -2.51
CA VAL A 90 13.71 -1.05 -1.23
C VAL A 90 12.69 -1.08 -0.09
N LEU A 91 11.65 -0.23 -0.14
CA LEU A 91 10.64 -0.14 0.90
C LEU A 91 9.92 -1.48 1.16
N GLY A 92 9.49 -2.18 0.10
CA GLY A 92 8.84 -3.48 0.22
C GLY A 92 9.73 -4.60 0.77
N ASN A 93 11.05 -4.40 0.90
CA ASN A 93 11.98 -5.34 1.50
C ASN A 93 12.48 -4.92 2.90
N ILE A 94 12.52 -3.63 3.22
CA ILE A 94 13.04 -3.14 4.51
C ILE A 94 11.96 -2.87 5.55
N VAL A 95 10.75 -2.50 5.11
CA VAL A 95 9.62 -2.30 6.01
C VAL A 95 9.20 -3.68 6.54
N PRO A 96 8.96 -3.83 7.85
CA PRO A 96 8.52 -5.09 8.44
C PRO A 96 7.04 -5.35 8.15
N HIS A 97 6.70 -5.55 6.88
CA HIS A 97 5.35 -5.85 6.44
C HIS A 97 4.83 -7.14 7.08
N LYS A 98 3.51 -7.22 7.28
CA LYS A 98 2.86 -8.45 7.81
C LYS A 98 2.88 -9.62 6.81
N SER A 99 3.23 -9.37 5.55
CA SER A 99 3.29 -10.34 4.45
C SER A 99 4.17 -9.82 3.31
N ASP A 100 4.75 -10.74 2.53
CA ASP A 100 5.47 -10.43 1.28
C ASP A 100 4.55 -9.86 0.19
N GLN A 101 3.22 -9.98 0.37
CA GLN A 101 2.22 -9.39 -0.51
C GLN A 101 1.97 -7.93 -0.13
N ASN A 102 2.76 -7.03 -0.71
CA ASN A 102 2.65 -5.59 -0.52
C ASN A 102 3.00 -4.82 -1.80
N ASP A 103 2.55 -3.57 -1.91
CA ASP A 103 2.90 -2.66 -3.01
C ASP A 103 4.15 -1.79 -2.70
N GLY A 104 4.85 -2.11 -1.61
CA GLY A 104 6.00 -1.38 -1.08
C GLY A 104 5.62 -0.40 0.03
N LEU A 105 4.33 -0.11 0.22
CA LEU A 105 3.82 0.70 1.33
C LEU A 105 2.65 0.06 2.07
N VAL A 106 1.77 -0.64 1.37
CA VAL A 106 0.53 -1.18 1.90
C VAL A 106 0.44 -2.67 1.59
N GLU A 107 0.09 -3.47 2.59
CA GLU A 107 -0.16 -4.89 2.45
C GLU A 107 -1.44 -5.14 1.65
N PHE A 108 -1.45 -6.21 0.85
CA PHE A 108 -2.60 -6.63 0.06
C PHE A 108 -3.88 -6.73 0.91
N GLN A 109 -3.79 -7.33 2.10
CA GLN A 109 -4.94 -7.51 3.00
C GLN A 109 -5.46 -6.20 3.59
N SER A 110 -4.56 -5.24 3.85
CA SER A 110 -4.98 -3.90 4.25
C SER A 110 -5.75 -3.24 3.11
N CYS A 111 -5.24 -3.29 1.88
CA CYS A 111 -5.96 -2.77 0.70
C CYS A 111 -7.32 -3.47 0.48
N ALA A 112 -7.35 -4.81 0.53
CA ALA A 112 -8.55 -5.63 0.25
C ALA A 112 -9.71 -5.37 1.22
N ALA A 113 -9.44 -4.81 2.40
CA ALA A 113 -10.49 -4.37 3.33
C ALA A 113 -11.50 -5.43 3.76
N GLY A 114 -11.09 -6.70 3.78
CA GLY A 114 -11.95 -7.83 4.13
C GLY A 114 -12.79 -8.35 2.95
N ILE A 115 -12.59 -7.83 1.73
CA ILE A 115 -13.02 -8.50 0.50
C ILE A 115 -12.16 -9.76 0.34
N SER A 116 -12.79 -10.93 0.20
CA SER A 116 -12.07 -12.20 0.07
C SER A 116 -11.13 -12.17 -1.13
N GLU A 117 -9.88 -12.59 -0.91
CA GLU A 117 -8.85 -12.73 -1.94
C GLU A 117 -9.29 -13.60 -3.12
N SER A 118 -10.19 -14.58 -2.88
CA SER A 118 -10.76 -15.43 -3.94
C SER A 118 -11.58 -14.68 -4.99
N LYS A 119 -12.01 -13.44 -4.70
CA LYS A 119 -12.70 -12.58 -5.66
C LYS A 119 -11.75 -11.88 -6.63
N PHE A 120 -10.45 -11.84 -6.32
CA PHE A 120 -9.49 -11.11 -7.10
C PHE A 120 -8.91 -11.97 -8.22
N GLY A 121 -8.97 -11.45 -9.45
CA GLY A 121 -8.22 -11.99 -10.59
C GLY A 121 -6.95 -11.18 -10.84
N ASN A 122 -6.06 -11.67 -11.71
CA ASN A 122 -4.74 -11.10 -11.95
C ASN A 122 -4.61 -10.41 -13.32
N THR A 123 -5.74 -10.09 -13.96
CA THR A 123 -5.76 -9.37 -15.24
C THR A 123 -6.53 -8.06 -15.09
N TYR A 124 -6.20 -7.08 -15.94
CA TYR A 124 -6.91 -5.79 -15.97
C TYR A 124 -8.41 -5.88 -16.31
N ARG A 125 -8.89 -7.06 -16.72
CA ARG A 125 -10.32 -7.32 -16.98
C ARG A 125 -11.09 -7.66 -15.71
N ASP A 126 -10.40 -7.99 -14.63
CA ASP A 126 -11.00 -8.39 -13.36
C ASP A 126 -11.40 -7.16 -12.55
N ARG A 127 -12.67 -7.07 -12.13
CA ARG A 127 -13.13 -5.91 -11.33
C ARG A 127 -12.39 -5.80 -10.00
N PHE A 128 -12.12 -6.94 -9.37
CA PHE A 128 -11.22 -7.04 -8.23
C PHE A 128 -9.88 -7.51 -8.78
N TYR A 129 -8.92 -6.61 -8.88
CA TYR A 129 -7.68 -6.80 -9.61
C TYR A 129 -6.51 -6.91 -8.62
N ALA A 130 -5.95 -8.12 -8.51
CA ALA A 130 -4.73 -8.40 -7.78
C ALA A 130 -3.52 -8.16 -8.68
N THR A 131 -2.80 -7.08 -8.42
CA THR A 131 -1.70 -6.61 -9.28
C THR A 131 -0.33 -7.01 -8.76
N GLU A 132 0.70 -6.69 -9.56
CA GLU A 132 2.11 -6.67 -9.15
C GLU A 132 2.71 -5.26 -9.27
N LEU A 133 1.86 -4.24 -9.12
CA LEU A 133 2.20 -2.82 -9.17
C LEU A 133 2.80 -2.36 -7.84
N ASN A 134 3.83 -1.51 -7.89
CA ASN A 134 4.18 -0.75 -6.69
C ASN A 134 3.14 0.34 -6.41
N HIS A 135 3.19 0.94 -5.21
CA HIS A 135 2.22 1.92 -4.76
C HIS A 135 2.09 3.12 -5.71
N GLY A 136 3.20 3.57 -6.31
CA GLY A 136 3.21 4.67 -7.26
C GLY A 136 2.55 4.32 -8.59
N ASP A 137 2.76 3.10 -9.09
CA ASP A 137 2.16 2.64 -10.34
C ASP A 137 0.65 2.40 -10.20
N ALA A 138 0.18 1.94 -9.04
CA ALA A 138 -1.25 1.80 -8.73
C ALA A 138 -1.99 3.15 -8.80
N ALA A 139 -1.27 4.27 -8.62
CA ALA A 139 -1.77 5.63 -8.82
C ALA A 139 -1.62 6.14 -10.28
N PHE A 140 -1.48 5.24 -11.25
CA PHE A 140 -1.39 5.52 -12.70
C PHE A 140 -0.16 6.34 -13.14
N ARG A 141 0.89 6.47 -12.32
CA ARG A 141 2.04 7.36 -12.59
C ARG A 141 2.90 6.96 -13.80
N HIS A 142 2.88 5.69 -14.19
CA HIS A 142 3.74 5.16 -15.26
C HIS A 142 2.98 4.40 -16.35
N GLY A 143 1.65 4.53 -16.39
CA GLY A 143 0.81 3.87 -17.40
C GLY A 143 0.72 2.36 -17.22
N ASP A 144 0.61 1.64 -18.33
CA ASP A 144 0.47 0.19 -18.37
C ASP A 144 1.78 -0.51 -18.77
N SER A 145 1.98 -1.71 -18.22
CA SER A 145 2.98 -2.64 -18.73
C SER A 145 2.64 -3.07 -20.17
N LEU A 146 3.68 -3.22 -20.99
CA LEU A 146 3.56 -3.74 -22.35
C LEU A 146 3.43 -5.27 -22.42
N VAL A 147 3.79 -5.99 -21.36
CA VAL A 147 3.98 -7.46 -21.40
C VAL A 147 3.40 -8.22 -20.19
N ASN A 148 2.93 -7.53 -19.15
CA ASN A 148 2.37 -8.15 -17.95
C ASN A 148 0.97 -7.61 -17.66
N GLU A 149 -0.05 -8.45 -17.87
CA GLU A 149 -1.46 -8.10 -17.62
C GLU A 149 -1.78 -7.86 -16.14
N ALA A 150 -0.92 -8.25 -15.19
CA ALA A 150 -1.01 -7.92 -13.76
C ALA A 150 -0.44 -6.53 -13.42
N LYS A 151 0.01 -5.78 -14.43
CA LYS A 151 0.59 -4.43 -14.29
C LYS A 151 0.00 -3.44 -15.30
N MET A 152 -1.32 -3.46 -15.49
CA MET A 152 -2.01 -2.58 -16.44
C MET A 152 -3.12 -1.75 -15.73
N PRO A 153 -2.73 -0.80 -14.86
CA PRO A 153 -3.70 -0.05 -14.06
C PRO A 153 -4.60 0.87 -14.92
N VAL A 154 -4.07 1.51 -15.95
CA VAL A 154 -4.85 2.44 -16.80
C VAL A 154 -5.91 1.68 -17.58
N LYS A 155 -5.53 0.59 -18.25
CA LYS A 155 -6.50 -0.30 -18.90
C LYS A 155 -7.56 -0.85 -17.96
N TRP A 156 -7.19 -1.21 -16.73
CA TRP A 156 -8.17 -1.67 -15.75
C TRP A 156 -9.22 -0.58 -15.50
N PHE A 157 -8.78 0.66 -15.27
CA PHE A 157 -9.68 1.79 -15.07
C PHE A 157 -10.55 2.08 -16.30
N GLU A 158 -9.98 2.05 -17.50
CA GLU A 158 -10.72 2.23 -18.76
C GLU A 158 -11.77 1.13 -19.00
N CYS A 159 -11.49 -0.11 -18.58
CA CYS A 159 -12.44 -1.22 -18.73
C CYS A 159 -13.57 -1.21 -17.69
N LEU A 160 -13.48 -0.36 -16.65
CA LEU A 160 -14.50 -0.22 -15.62
C LEU A 160 -15.55 0.86 -15.93
N LEU A 161 -15.19 1.85 -16.76
CA LEU A 161 -16.04 2.97 -17.18
C LEU A 161 -16.95 2.60 -18.36
#